data_AF-A0AB37H6L2-F1
#
_entry.id   AF-A0AB37H6L2-F1
#
_cell.length_a   1.000
_cell.length_b   1.000
_cell.length_c   1.000
_cell.angle_alpha   90.00
_cell.angle_beta   90.00
_cell.angle_gamma   90.00
#
_symmetry.space_group_name_H-M   'P 1'
#
loop_
_entity.id
_entity.type
_entity.pdbx_description
1 polymer ?
#
loop_
_entity_poly.entity_id
_entity_poly.type
_entity_poly.pdbx_seq_one_letter_code
_entity_poly.pdbx_strand_id
1 'polypeptide(L)'
;MDKFEVYVDIRQLLKQGFSKAKIAKKLGISRPTLYRYLQKDPKEMADWVDSLQVRSKKLDPYKDKILSWLKENPDMSAAQVEDWLRERDSSLEISESTVRGYVRKLREDYDLPKEIRVRDYDVNSHFISSKNQIFFSNSSRLIYILLRQNVLNFLHISWEEFFYDHSA
;
A
#
# COMPACT_ATOMS: atom_id res chain seq x y z
N MET A 1 2.56 -14.18 -17.67
CA MET A 1 1.68 -14.83 -18.66
C MET A 1 0.31 -14.88 -18.05
N ASP A 2 -0.67 -14.31 -18.73
CA ASP A 2 -2.05 -14.40 -18.29
C ASP A 2 -2.51 -15.87 -18.35
N LYS A 3 -3.34 -16.28 -17.39
CA LYS A 3 -3.77 -17.67 -17.26
C LYS A 3 -4.60 -18.10 -18.47
N PHE A 4 -5.37 -17.17 -19.05
CA PHE A 4 -6.15 -17.42 -20.25
C PHE A 4 -5.26 -17.59 -21.49
N GLU A 5 -4.22 -16.78 -21.65
CA GLU A 5 -3.21 -16.93 -22.73
C GLU A 5 -2.59 -18.33 -22.70
N VAL A 6 -2.15 -18.80 -21.53
CA VAL A 6 -1.56 -20.14 -21.38
C VAL A 6 -2.54 -21.23 -21.80
N TYR A 7 -3.83 -21.08 -21.51
CA TYR A 7 -4.86 -22.03 -21.95
C TYR A 7 -4.99 -22.07 -23.48
N VAL A 8 -5.03 -20.91 -24.13
CA VAL A 8 -5.10 -20.79 -25.60
C VAL A 8 -3.88 -21.46 -26.25
N ASP A 9 -2.69 -21.20 -25.74
CA ASP A 9 -1.44 -21.79 -26.22
C ASP A 9 -1.42 -23.32 -26.08
N ILE A 10 -1.91 -23.86 -24.95
CA ILE A 10 -2.03 -25.31 -24.76
C ILE A 10 -2.91 -25.92 -25.86
N ARG A 11 -4.06 -25.31 -26.17
CA ARG A 11 -5.00 -25.82 -27.18
C ARG A 11 -4.41 -25.71 -28.58
N GLN A 12 -3.69 -24.64 -28.89
CA GLN A 12 -3.01 -24.46 -30.17
C GLN A 12 -1.88 -25.49 -30.37
N LEU A 13 -1.05 -25.72 -29.35
CA LEU A 13 0.02 -26.71 -29.42
C LEU A 13 -0.51 -28.15 -29.52
N LEU A 14 -1.66 -28.44 -28.92
CA LEU A 14 -2.33 -29.73 -29.11
C LEU A 14 -2.83 -29.91 -30.55
N LYS A 15 -3.41 -28.86 -31.16
CA LYS A 15 -3.81 -28.89 -32.58
C LYS A 15 -2.62 -29.10 -33.52
N GLN A 16 -1.44 -28.61 -33.15
CA GLN A 16 -0.19 -28.82 -33.86
C GLN A 16 0.43 -30.23 -33.63
N GLY A 17 -0.19 -31.08 -32.81
CA GLY A 17 0.26 -32.45 -32.57
C GLY A 17 1.36 -32.60 -31.51
N PHE A 18 1.64 -31.58 -30.70
CA PHE A 18 2.61 -31.71 -29.62
C PHE A 18 2.08 -32.61 -28.49
N SER A 19 2.97 -33.42 -27.91
CA SER A 19 2.63 -34.23 -26.74
C SER A 19 2.46 -33.36 -25.49
N LYS A 20 1.55 -33.74 -24.60
CA LYS A 20 1.26 -33.01 -23.35
C LYS A 20 2.51 -32.73 -22.51
N ALA A 21 3.46 -33.67 -22.49
CA ALA A 21 4.74 -33.51 -21.78
C ALA A 21 5.64 -32.44 -22.41
N LYS A 22 5.68 -32.36 -23.75
CA LYS A 22 6.45 -31.35 -24.48
C LYS A 22 5.81 -29.96 -24.34
N ILE A 23 4.48 -29.89 -24.32
CA ILE A 23 3.73 -28.64 -24.07
C ILE A 23 4.05 -28.10 -22.68
N ALA A 24 3.96 -28.93 -21.64
CA ALA A 24 4.28 -28.52 -20.27
C ALA A 24 5.69 -27.94 -20.14
N LYS A 25 6.68 -28.60 -20.76
CA LYS A 25 8.07 -28.11 -20.82
C LYS A 25 8.19 -26.80 -21.60
N LYS A 26 7.53 -26.67 -22.76
CA LYS A 26 7.60 -25.49 -23.62
C LYS A 26 6.99 -24.24 -22.97
N LEU A 27 5.87 -24.41 -22.26
CA LEU A 27 5.16 -23.34 -21.56
C LEU A 27 5.68 -23.10 -20.13
N GLY A 28 6.62 -23.91 -19.64
CA GLY A 28 7.15 -23.79 -18.27
C GLY A 28 6.13 -24.07 -17.17
N ILE A 29 5.05 -24.82 -17.47
CA ILE A 29 3.99 -25.14 -16.50
C ILE A 29 4.10 -26.56 -15.99
N SER A 30 3.63 -26.79 -14.76
CA SER A 30 3.59 -28.14 -14.19
C SER A 30 2.54 -29.01 -14.92
N ARG A 31 2.83 -30.31 -15.06
CA ARG A 31 1.90 -31.27 -15.68
C ARG A 31 0.50 -31.25 -15.04
N PRO A 32 0.35 -31.19 -13.69
CA PRO A 32 -0.96 -31.06 -13.07
C PRO A 32 -1.73 -29.81 -13.51
N THR A 33 -1.04 -28.67 -13.65
CA THR A 33 -1.66 -27.42 -14.13
C THR A 33 -2.15 -27.57 -15.56
N LEU A 34 -1.35 -28.19 -16.43
CA LEU A 34 -1.76 -28.50 -17.79
C LEU A 34 -3.02 -29.39 -17.83
N TYR A 35 -3.07 -30.46 -17.03
CA TYR A 35 -4.26 -31.31 -16.97
C TYR A 35 -5.49 -30.56 -16.44
N ARG A 36 -5.32 -29.73 -15.40
CA ARG A 36 -6.41 -28.90 -14.87
C ARG A 36 -6.94 -27.92 -15.92
N TYR A 37 -6.08 -27.35 -16.75
CA TYR A 37 -6.49 -26.45 -17.83
C TYR A 37 -7.20 -27.21 -18.95
N LEU A 38 -6.75 -28.43 -19.28
CA LEU A 38 -7.40 -29.26 -20.29
C LEU A 38 -8.77 -29.78 -19.90
N GLN A 39 -9.07 -29.86 -18.60
CA GLN A 39 -10.40 -30.23 -18.10
C GLN A 39 -11.42 -29.11 -18.25
N LYS A 40 -10.98 -27.86 -18.46
CA LYS A 40 -11.85 -26.70 -18.57
C LYS A 40 -12.24 -26.41 -20.01
N ASP A 41 -13.52 -26.13 -20.20
CA ASP A 41 -13.98 -25.53 -21.46
C ASP A 41 -13.56 -24.05 -21.56
N PRO A 42 -13.49 -23.47 -22.78
CA PRO A 42 -13.07 -22.08 -22.95
C PRO A 42 -13.89 -21.09 -22.12
N LYS A 43 -15.21 -21.33 -22.03
CA LYS A 43 -16.12 -20.54 -21.19
C LYS A 43 -15.78 -20.68 -19.71
N GLU A 44 -15.62 -21.90 -19.21
CA GLU A 44 -15.26 -22.15 -17.81
C GLU A 44 -13.89 -21.58 -17.44
N MET A 45 -12.96 -21.56 -18.39
CA MET A 45 -11.65 -20.95 -18.18
C MET A 45 -11.77 -19.42 -18.07
N ALA A 46 -12.56 -18.79 -18.94
CA ALA A 46 -12.84 -17.35 -18.86
C ALA A 46 -13.51 -17.01 -17.52
N ASP A 47 -14.61 -17.70 -17.19
CA ASP A 47 -15.35 -17.51 -15.92
C ASP A 47 -14.42 -17.72 -14.71
N TRP A 48 -13.50 -18.69 -14.76
CA TRP A 48 -12.52 -18.91 -13.70
C TRP A 48 -11.47 -17.79 -13.62
N VAL A 49 -10.94 -17.32 -14.75
CA VAL A 49 -9.99 -16.19 -14.77
C VAL A 49 -10.66 -14.93 -14.24
N ASP A 50 -11.90 -14.67 -14.62
CA ASP A 50 -12.69 -13.53 -14.13
C ASP A 50 -12.94 -13.66 -12.62
N SER A 51 -13.29 -14.85 -12.13
CA SER A 51 -13.48 -15.09 -10.69
C SER A 51 -12.21 -14.85 -9.85
N LEU A 52 -11.03 -15.03 -10.45
CA LEU A 52 -9.76 -14.75 -9.78
C LEU A 52 -9.51 -13.24 -9.66
N GLN A 53 -10.02 -12.45 -10.60
CA GLN A 53 -9.96 -10.99 -10.57
C GLN A 53 -11.03 -10.41 -9.64
N VAL A 54 -12.23 -10.98 -9.66
CA VAL A 54 -13.38 -10.59 -8.82
C VAL A 54 -13.30 -11.33 -7.48
N ARG A 55 -12.25 -11.08 -6.69
CA ARG A 55 -12.40 -11.31 -5.25
C ARG A 55 -13.32 -10.23 -4.71
N SER A 56 -14.58 -10.56 -4.49
CA SER A 56 -15.47 -9.71 -3.70
C SER A 56 -14.84 -9.51 -2.32
N LYS A 57 -14.57 -8.25 -1.98
CA LYS A 57 -14.06 -7.90 -0.65
C LYS A 57 -15.26 -7.87 0.29
N LYS A 58 -15.04 -8.24 1.55
CA LYS A 58 -16.07 -8.18 2.60
C LYS A 58 -16.74 -6.80 2.73
N LEU A 59 -16.02 -5.73 2.35
CA LEU A 59 -16.48 -4.34 2.42
C LEU A 59 -17.18 -3.84 1.15
N ASP A 60 -17.21 -4.62 0.07
CA ASP A 60 -17.87 -4.22 -1.18
C ASP A 60 -19.36 -3.85 -1.00
N PRO A 61 -20.16 -4.57 -0.16
CA PRO A 61 -21.55 -4.17 0.11
C PRO A 61 -21.70 -2.80 0.80
N TYR A 62 -20.67 -2.34 1.49
CA TYR A 62 -20.67 -1.05 2.20
C TYR A 62 -19.97 0.05 1.39
N LYS A 63 -19.52 -0.25 0.16
CA LYS A 63 -18.76 0.67 -0.70
C LYS A 63 -19.44 2.04 -0.81
N ASP A 64 -20.71 2.05 -1.19
CA ASP A 64 -21.43 3.29 -1.47
C ASP A 64 -21.62 4.14 -0.21
N LYS A 65 -21.85 3.50 0.95
CA LYS A 65 -21.95 4.17 2.25
C LYS A 65 -20.61 4.76 2.68
N ILE A 66 -19.52 3.99 2.55
CA ILE A 66 -18.19 4.48 2.88
C ILE A 66 -17.82 5.66 1.97
N LEU A 67 -18.16 5.58 0.68
CA LEU A 67 -17.94 6.67 -0.27
C LEU A 67 -18.74 7.93 0.08
N SER A 68 -20.00 7.82 0.51
CA SER A 68 -20.77 8.99 0.93
C SER A 68 -20.12 9.67 2.14
N TRP A 69 -19.69 8.91 3.14
CA TRP A 69 -19.02 9.45 4.33
C TRP A 69 -17.69 10.14 4.02
N LEU A 70 -16.89 9.55 3.13
CA LEU A 70 -15.60 10.14 2.72
C LEU A 70 -15.78 11.40 1.87
N LYS A 71 -16.87 11.51 1.11
CA LYS A 71 -17.21 12.73 0.35
C LYS A 71 -17.73 13.84 1.25
N GLU A 72 -18.55 13.49 2.24
CA GLU A 72 -19.08 14.43 3.22
C GLU A 72 -18.00 14.93 4.18
N ASN A 73 -17.03 14.06 4.53
CA ASN A 73 -15.97 14.33 5.50
C ASN A 73 -14.61 13.86 4.96
N PRO A 74 -13.92 14.67 4.13
CA PRO A 74 -12.62 14.29 3.53
C PRO A 74 -11.51 13.97 4.57
N ASP A 75 -11.60 14.56 5.77
CA ASP A 75 -10.69 14.40 6.89
C ASP A 75 -10.89 13.06 7.66
N MET A 76 -12.00 12.37 7.41
CA MET A 76 -12.38 11.14 8.13
C MET A 76 -11.29 10.06 8.04
N SER A 77 -10.95 9.48 9.19
CA SER A 77 -9.97 8.40 9.30
C SER A 77 -10.61 7.03 9.05
N ALA A 78 -9.78 6.04 8.68
CA ALA A 78 -10.28 4.67 8.51
C ALA A 78 -10.79 4.05 9.83
N ALA A 79 -10.27 4.48 10.98
CA ALA A 79 -10.77 4.07 12.30
C ALA A 79 -12.20 4.58 12.53
N GLN A 80 -12.48 5.85 12.20
CA GLN A 80 -13.85 6.40 12.26
C GLN A 80 -14.81 5.67 11.32
N VAL A 81 -14.36 5.30 10.12
CA VAL A 81 -15.15 4.48 9.19
C VAL A 81 -15.46 3.11 9.79
N GLU A 82 -14.50 2.47 10.46
CA GLU A 82 -14.69 1.19 11.14
C GLU A 82 -15.71 1.30 12.29
N ASP A 83 -15.57 2.32 13.15
CA ASP A 83 -16.50 2.56 14.25
C ASP A 83 -17.94 2.71 13.72
N TRP A 84 -18.11 3.49 12.64
CA TRP A 84 -19.41 3.71 12.00
C TRP A 84 -19.99 2.49 11.30
N LEU A 85 -19.14 1.56 10.84
CA LEU A 85 -19.58 0.28 10.30
C LEU A 85 -20.06 -0.64 11.43
N ARG A 86 -19.33 -0.70 12.55
CA ARG A 86 -19.67 -1.54 13.71
C ARG A 86 -20.92 -1.07 14.44
N GLU A 87 -21.15 0.23 14.50
CA GLU A 87 -22.39 0.80 15.09
C GLU A 87 -23.65 0.38 14.30
N ARG A 88 -23.53 0.26 12.98
CA ARG A 88 -24.65 -0.08 12.09
C ARG A 88 -24.82 -1.58 11.89
N ASP A 89 -23.72 -2.32 11.97
CA ASP A 89 -23.68 -3.77 11.82
C ASP A 89 -22.67 -4.38 12.79
N SER A 90 -23.16 -4.74 13.97
CA SER A 90 -22.36 -5.33 15.04
C SER A 90 -21.93 -6.78 14.73
N SER A 91 -22.52 -7.41 13.72
CA SER A 91 -22.16 -8.77 13.28
C SER A 91 -20.97 -8.80 12.31
N LEU A 92 -20.49 -7.63 11.90
CA LEU A 92 -19.47 -7.48 10.88
C LEU A 92 -18.06 -7.79 11.44
N GLU A 93 -17.61 -9.03 11.27
CA GLU A 93 -16.25 -9.45 11.63
C GLU A 93 -15.21 -9.01 10.59
N ILE A 94 -14.70 -7.79 10.77
CA ILE A 94 -13.66 -7.19 9.92
C ILE A 94 -12.53 -6.63 10.77
N SER A 95 -11.28 -6.82 10.33
CA SER A 95 -10.11 -6.23 10.97
C SER A 95 -9.92 -4.77 10.55
N GLU A 96 -9.44 -3.93 11.46
CA GLU A 96 -9.05 -2.54 11.18
C GLU A 96 -8.15 -2.42 9.94
N SER A 97 -7.18 -3.34 9.79
CA SER A 97 -6.27 -3.38 8.66
C SER A 97 -6.99 -3.53 7.31
N THR A 98 -8.10 -4.28 7.29
CA THR A 98 -8.93 -4.47 6.10
C THR A 98 -9.68 -3.19 5.76
N VAL A 99 -10.27 -2.52 6.75
CA VAL A 99 -10.96 -1.23 6.56
C VAL A 99 -9.98 -0.16 6.07
N ARG A 100 -8.81 -0.06 6.70
CA ARG A 100 -7.76 0.89 6.30
C ARG A 100 -7.30 0.69 4.86
N GLY A 101 -7.02 -0.56 4.47
CA GLY A 101 -6.64 -0.89 3.11
C GLY A 101 -7.75 -0.59 2.10
N TYR A 102 -9.01 -0.83 2.48
CA TYR A 102 -10.16 -0.57 1.64
C TYR A 102 -10.42 0.94 1.45
N VAL A 103 -10.43 1.72 2.53
CA VAL A 103 -10.57 3.18 2.48
C VAL A 103 -9.44 3.83 1.68
N ARG A 104 -8.20 3.35 1.83
CA ARG A 104 -7.07 3.82 1.02
C ARG A 104 -7.33 3.59 -0.47
N LYS A 105 -7.77 2.38 -0.87
CA LYS A 105 -8.11 2.09 -2.26
C LYS A 105 -9.24 2.97 -2.77
N LEU A 106 -10.29 3.20 -1.98
CA LEU A 106 -11.37 4.11 -2.37
C LEU A 106 -10.89 5.54 -2.57
N ARG A 107 -9.95 6.02 -1.75
CA ARG A 107 -9.34 7.33 -1.94
C ARG A 107 -8.51 7.42 -3.22
N GLU A 108 -7.75 6.37 -3.53
CA GLU A 108 -6.97 6.27 -4.78
C GLU A 108 -7.88 6.18 -6.01
N ASP A 109 -8.94 5.35 -5.96
CA ASP A 109 -9.84 5.09 -7.08
C ASP A 109 -10.74 6.29 -7.44
N TYR A 110 -11.12 7.12 -6.44
CA TYR A 110 -12.04 8.25 -6.59
C TYR A 110 -11.35 9.62 -6.42
N ASP A 111 -10.01 9.65 -6.38
CA ASP A 111 -9.19 10.86 -6.20
C ASP A 111 -9.67 11.74 -5.03
N LEU A 112 -9.81 11.13 -3.85
CA LEU A 112 -10.29 11.80 -2.63
C LEU A 112 -9.08 12.14 -1.73
N PRO A 113 -8.49 13.35 -1.85
CA PRO A 113 -7.38 13.74 -1.00
C PRO A 113 -7.83 13.83 0.46
N LYS A 114 -7.02 13.29 1.37
CA LYS A 114 -7.28 13.43 2.80
C LYS A 114 -6.89 14.85 3.22
N GLU A 115 -7.89 15.68 3.51
CA GLU A 115 -7.64 16.99 4.12
C GLU A 115 -7.14 16.78 5.55
N ILE A 116 -5.84 17.03 5.77
CA ILE A 116 -5.27 17.05 7.11
C ILE A 116 -5.65 18.40 7.71
N ARG A 117 -6.73 18.43 8.49
CA ARG A 117 -7.00 19.57 9.37
C ARG A 117 -5.93 19.59 10.45
N VAL A 118 -4.92 20.43 10.26
CA VAL A 118 -4.01 20.80 11.33
C VAL A 118 -4.88 21.51 12.36
N ARG A 119 -5.07 20.90 13.53
CA ARG A 119 -5.65 21.63 14.66
C ARG A 119 -4.66 22.74 14.97
N ASP A 120 -5.07 23.98 14.78
CA ASP A 120 -4.38 25.13 15.32
C ASP A 120 -4.46 24.99 16.84
N TYR A 121 -3.43 24.37 17.44
CA TYR A 121 -3.20 24.48 18.86
C TYR A 121 -2.82 25.93 19.09
N ASP A 122 -3.79 26.71 19.55
CA ASP A 122 -3.57 28.05 20.09
C ASP A 122 -2.71 27.91 21.36
N VAL A 123 -1.40 27.82 21.14
CA VAL A 123 -0.37 27.98 22.15
C VAL A 123 0.64 28.92 21.55
N ASN A 124 0.38 30.22 21.75
CA ASN A 124 1.29 31.32 21.47
C ASN A 124 1.89 31.27 20.05
N SER A 125 1.13 31.86 19.14
CA SER A 125 1.64 32.57 17.96
C SER A 125 3.06 33.11 18.21
N HIS A 126 4.09 32.46 17.65
CA HIS A 126 5.39 33.01 17.19
C HIS A 126 6.33 31.88 16.77
N PHE A 127 6.01 31.12 15.71
CA PHE A 127 6.99 30.74 14.67
C PHE A 127 6.29 30.06 13.49
N ILE A 128 5.79 30.85 12.54
CA ILE A 128 5.49 30.34 11.20
C ILE A 128 6.77 30.51 10.39
N SER A 129 7.34 29.41 9.88
CA SER A 129 7.81 29.42 8.49
C SER A 129 8.12 28.02 7.93
N SER A 130 7.33 27.67 6.92
CA SER A 130 7.75 26.96 5.71
C SER A 130 8.20 25.49 5.82
N LYS A 131 7.40 24.59 5.26
CA LYS A 131 7.64 24.04 3.89
C LYS A 131 6.66 22.90 3.59
N ASN A 132 5.71 23.19 2.70
CA ASN A 132 5.07 22.16 1.87
C ASN A 132 6.02 21.73 0.75
N GLN A 133 5.88 20.48 0.33
CA GLN A 133 6.60 19.72 -0.71
C GLN A 133 7.92 19.09 -0.26
N ILE A 134 7.94 17.74 -0.11
CA ILE A 134 8.50 16.82 -1.10
C ILE A 134 7.74 15.47 -1.03
N PHE A 135 7.09 15.10 -2.13
CA PHE A 135 6.67 13.74 -2.46
C PHE A 135 7.92 12.92 -2.82
N PHE A 136 8.11 11.70 -2.28
CA PHE A 136 8.29 10.45 -3.04
C PHE A 136 8.66 9.25 -2.15
N SER A 137 8.20 8.11 -2.64
CA SER A 137 8.22 6.73 -2.17
C SER A 137 9.49 6.14 -1.52
N ASN A 138 9.25 5.17 -0.61
CA ASN A 138 10.01 3.93 -0.36
C ASN A 138 11.49 3.88 -0.81
N SER A 139 12.41 3.84 0.17
CA SER A 139 13.30 2.67 0.41
C SER A 139 14.34 2.99 1.50
N SER A 140 14.27 2.19 2.56
CA SER A 140 15.39 1.57 3.28
C SER A 140 16.72 2.33 3.43
N ARG A 141 17.08 2.58 4.70
CA ARG A 141 18.44 2.52 5.29
C ARG A 141 19.56 3.08 4.42
N LEU A 142 20.02 4.30 4.71
CA LEU A 142 21.43 4.77 4.63
C LEU A 142 21.53 6.33 4.67
N ILE A 143 20.99 6.99 5.71
CA ILE A 143 21.37 8.40 6.04
C ILE A 143 21.77 8.49 7.52
N TYR A 144 22.36 7.42 8.04
CA TYR A 144 23.00 7.38 9.37
C TYR A 144 24.52 7.66 9.30
N ILE A 145 25.05 8.13 8.16
CA ILE A 145 26.50 8.23 7.94
C ILE A 145 27.01 9.66 7.65
N LEU A 146 26.15 10.66 7.41
CA LEU A 146 26.57 12.06 7.19
C LEU A 146 26.06 13.05 8.25
N LEU A 147 25.87 12.59 9.49
CA LEU A 147 25.69 13.46 10.66
C LEU A 147 26.68 13.11 11.79
N ARG A 148 27.86 12.60 11.42
CA ARG A 148 28.99 12.32 12.31
C ARG A 148 30.28 13.00 11.84
N GLN A 149 30.15 14.20 11.28
CA GLN A 149 31.30 15.05 10.92
C GLN A 149 31.02 16.54 11.21
N ASN A 150 30.24 16.84 12.25
CA ASN A 150 30.02 18.24 12.67
C ASN A 150 29.76 18.36 14.19
N VAL A 151 30.57 17.66 14.99
CA VAL A 151 30.69 17.86 16.44
C VAL A 151 32.17 17.76 16.82
N LEU A 152 33.02 18.54 16.16
CA LEU A 152 34.44 18.70 16.51
C LEU A 152 34.94 20.11 16.17
N ASN A 153 34.13 21.15 16.43
CA ASN A 153 34.57 22.55 16.30
C ASN A 153 33.86 23.52 17.25
N PHE A 154 33.38 23.03 18.39
CA PHE A 154 32.89 23.87 19.49
C PHE A 154 33.41 23.25 20.78
N LEU A 155 34.15 24.04 21.58
CA LEU A 155 34.98 23.68 22.75
C LEU A 155 36.50 23.57 22.52
N HIS A 156 37.08 24.48 21.72
CA HIS A 156 38.49 24.88 21.85
C HIS A 156 38.63 26.39 22.06
N ILE A 157 37.67 27.04 22.74
CA ILE A 157 37.80 28.42 23.21
C ILE A 157 36.93 28.56 24.47
N SER A 158 37.40 28.01 25.61
CA SER A 158 36.82 28.30 26.95
C SER A 158 37.66 27.71 28.10
N TRP A 159 39.00 27.64 28.00
CA TRP A 159 39.85 27.11 29.08
C TRP A 159 41.21 27.82 29.26
N GLU A 160 41.42 29.01 28.67
CA GLU A 160 42.68 29.77 28.83
C GLU A 160 42.59 31.04 29.71
N GLU A 161 41.46 31.31 30.38
CA GLU A 161 41.34 32.49 31.28
C GLU A 161 41.19 32.15 32.78
N PHE A 162 41.38 30.90 33.21
CA PHE A 162 41.17 30.53 34.62
C PHE A 162 42.42 30.06 35.40
N PHE A 163 43.61 30.03 34.81
CA PHE A 163 44.84 29.75 35.55
C PHE A 163 46.04 30.51 34.97
N TYR A 164 46.20 31.78 35.35
CA TYR A 164 47.53 32.32 35.60
C TYR A 164 47.50 33.29 36.78
N ASP A 165 48.40 33.01 37.70
CA ASP A 165 48.39 33.35 39.10
C ASP A 165 48.98 34.74 39.39
N HIS A 166 48.62 35.23 40.57
CA HIS A 166 49.34 36.25 41.31
C HIS A 166 50.85 36.00 41.30
N SER A 167 51.59 37.00 40.85
CA SER A 167 52.98 37.21 41.26
C SER A 167 53.20 38.71 41.50
N ALA A 168 52.99 39.11 42.76
CA ALA A 168 53.57 40.29 43.40
C ALA A 168 53.63 40.02 44.91
#